data_AF-A0A524E7V2-F1
#
_entry.id   AF-A0A524E7V2-F1
#
_cell.length_a   1.000
_cell.length_b   1.000
_cell.length_c   1.000
_cell.angle_alpha   90.00
_cell.angle_beta   90.00
_cell.angle_gamma   90.00
#
_symmetry.space_group_name_H-M   'P 1'
#
loop_
_entity.id
_entity.type
_entity.pdbx_description
1 polymer ?
#
loop_
_entity_poly.entity_id
_entity_poly.type
_entity_poly.pdbx_seq_one_letter_code
_entity_poly.pdbx_strand_id
1 'polypeptide(L)'
;MKRLPTEIGDEGNLRKKVWKIINITQANQLFVHSKNLTIKFLDEKNKLQKKILPEILSLCVLNAIVPNSAMLLIGGHGGGKTTLVKLLGRMFTSSTLDQIDGSIIRGHPQLTEEKLVGTLKLGKLMHEGEEEVIWRQFITSFWKIIDEVNRLTPYAQDILLSLLAEGNVKYYDSTTTISKFCLFATINPQDVGTFELSAPFLDRFGLSVPISMPASKDLQLILTGKDEKYTGFDELVQVPKILTIDELMEIWYHVNKIPFDSSVNNYIHAIVREYTLCERIDKGNTEDLTPSTGLCSGCHFNTNQNVCNKIESILSVRVAKDLLRYSKALAWLLNLDKIDINIVNTLAPYVIAHRVVYAKRDLDNSPFWGNKYEFSNYLLELIQKRYKKREPCYEIAEKFRNGIPNNGDLSELKNYENNDLIVKYDLVPYVNAIKNKEYSDLAKKIKEISKKGDLEELSTVRNQLLENLDFPNRADLINWCNQELYKQTVTDFVFKYRDNKEIWAEIASEFPNLDHSIKEAFNRRQTKQIRTEDILIEINVTGTEDESVVNIQISGGSEALKLIKIMENKDYIQKEI
;
A
#
# COMPACT_ATOMS: atom_id res chain seq x y z
N MET A 1 17.27 14.06 -14.27
CA MET A 1 18.53 14.40 -13.59
C MET A 1 19.10 13.10 -13.03
N LYS A 2 20.35 12.73 -13.33
CA LYS A 2 20.93 11.48 -12.83
C LYS A 2 21.08 11.57 -11.31
N ARG A 3 20.45 10.65 -10.56
CA ARG A 3 20.73 10.43 -9.13
C ARG A 3 22.23 10.10 -8.99
N LEU A 4 22.99 10.98 -8.33
CA LEU A 4 24.38 10.69 -7.96
C LEU A 4 24.37 9.67 -6.80
N PRO A 5 25.31 8.72 -6.76
CA PRO A 5 25.36 7.74 -5.69
C PRO A 5 25.96 8.36 -4.43
N THR A 6 25.17 8.42 -3.35
CA THR A 6 25.60 8.82 -2.00
C THR A 6 26.09 7.59 -1.22
N GLU A 7 27.20 7.72 -0.48
CA GLU A 7 27.81 6.63 0.29
C GLU A 7 27.02 6.22 1.55
N ILE A 8 25.98 6.98 1.92
CA ILE A 8 25.00 6.63 2.95
C ILE A 8 23.67 6.40 2.22
N GLY A 9 23.17 5.16 2.27
CA GLY A 9 21.91 4.77 1.64
C GLY A 9 21.95 4.62 0.12
N ASP A 10 22.86 3.77 -0.40
CA ASP A 10 22.86 3.42 -1.82
C ASP A 10 21.61 2.58 -2.17
N GLU A 11 20.53 3.27 -2.54
CA GLU A 11 19.29 2.71 -3.06
C GLU A 11 19.55 1.65 -4.16
N GLY A 12 20.57 1.87 -4.99
CA GLY A 12 20.99 0.94 -6.03
C GLY A 12 21.52 -0.38 -5.47
N ASN A 13 22.28 -0.33 -4.37
CA ASN A 13 22.74 -1.53 -3.65
C ASN A 13 21.58 -2.26 -2.97
N LEU A 14 20.67 -1.53 -2.30
CA LEU A 14 19.46 -2.12 -1.69
C LEU A 14 18.62 -2.87 -2.74
N ARG A 15 18.41 -2.26 -3.91
CA ARG A 15 17.71 -2.90 -5.02
C ARG A 15 18.45 -4.14 -5.54
N LYS A 16 19.79 -4.09 -5.67
CA LYS A 16 20.60 -5.27 -6.05
C LYS A 16 20.45 -6.41 -5.05
N LYS A 17 20.39 -6.11 -3.74
CA LYS A 17 20.12 -7.11 -2.69
C LYS A 17 18.75 -7.75 -2.86
N VAL A 18 17.69 -6.98 -3.14
CA VAL A 18 16.35 -7.53 -3.41
C VAL A 18 16.36 -8.44 -4.65
N TRP A 19 17.03 -8.04 -5.74
CA TRP A 19 17.19 -8.91 -6.91
C TRP A 19 17.99 -10.18 -6.60
N LYS A 20 18.99 -10.10 -5.72
CA LYS A 20 19.75 -11.26 -5.24
C LYS A 20 18.83 -12.26 -4.52
N ILE A 21 17.86 -11.80 -3.73
CA ILE A 21 16.85 -12.66 -3.08
C ILE A 21 16.03 -13.41 -4.13
N ILE A 22 15.51 -12.70 -5.14
CA ILE A 22 14.74 -13.30 -6.24
C ILE A 22 15.57 -14.37 -6.95
N ASN A 23 16.79 -14.02 -7.36
CA ASN A 23 17.68 -14.90 -8.11
C ASN A 23 18.07 -16.14 -7.31
N ILE A 24 18.40 -16.03 -6.02
CA ILE A 24 18.75 -17.17 -5.16
C ILE A 24 17.56 -18.09 -4.98
N THR A 25 16.37 -17.53 -4.73
CA THR A 25 15.14 -18.32 -4.55
C THR A 25 14.83 -19.15 -5.79
N GLN A 26 15.04 -18.57 -6.98
CA GLN A 26 14.86 -19.28 -8.24
C GLN A 26 15.99 -20.29 -8.52
N ALA A 27 17.26 -19.88 -8.36
CA ALA A 27 18.41 -20.69 -8.69
C ALA A 27 18.51 -21.96 -7.83
N ASN A 28 18.20 -21.83 -6.53
CA ASN A 28 18.18 -22.94 -5.59
C ASN A 28 16.85 -23.72 -5.64
N GLN A 29 15.93 -23.36 -6.54
CA GLN A 29 14.62 -24.00 -6.71
C GLN A 29 13.85 -24.15 -5.38
N LEU A 30 14.01 -23.18 -4.48
CA LEU A 30 13.39 -23.20 -3.15
C LEU A 30 11.85 -23.13 -3.21
N PHE A 31 11.31 -22.84 -4.40
CA PHE A 31 9.89 -22.86 -4.70
C PHE A 31 9.65 -23.22 -6.16
N VAL A 32 8.93 -24.32 -6.40
CA VAL A 32 8.78 -24.91 -7.73
C VAL A 32 7.37 -24.65 -8.28
N HIS A 33 7.15 -23.43 -8.76
CA HIS A 33 5.89 -23.06 -9.44
C HIS A 33 6.20 -22.19 -10.66
N SER A 34 5.70 -22.60 -11.83
CA SER A 34 6.11 -22.06 -13.12
C SER A 34 5.27 -20.88 -13.66
N LYS A 35 4.33 -20.31 -12.89
CA LYS A 35 3.48 -19.24 -13.43
C LYS A 35 4.23 -17.91 -13.48
N ASN A 36 4.15 -17.28 -14.65
CA ASN A 36 4.87 -16.07 -14.97
C ASN A 36 3.95 -14.85 -14.85
N LEU A 37 4.42 -13.83 -14.14
CA LEU A 37 3.85 -12.48 -14.14
C LEU A 37 4.44 -11.70 -15.33
N THR A 38 3.59 -11.37 -16.29
CA THR A 38 3.96 -10.48 -17.39
C THR A 38 3.71 -9.04 -16.98
N ILE A 39 4.78 -8.28 -16.80
CA ILE A 39 4.73 -6.87 -16.45
C ILE A 39 4.94 -6.05 -17.72
N LYS A 40 3.99 -5.16 -18.01
CA LYS A 40 4.10 -4.15 -19.06
C LYS A 40 4.31 -2.80 -18.40
N PHE A 41 5.23 -2.00 -18.93
CA PHE A 41 5.53 -0.67 -18.41
C PHE A 41 6.09 0.23 -19.51
N LEU A 42 6.06 1.54 -19.29
CA LEU A 42 6.69 2.51 -20.18
C LEU A 42 8.12 2.80 -19.70
N ASP A 43 9.09 2.78 -20.62
CA ASP A 43 10.44 3.23 -20.32
C ASP A 43 10.55 4.77 -20.31
N GLU A 44 11.73 5.31 -19.97
CA GLU A 44 12.03 6.75 -19.97
C GLU A 44 11.72 7.45 -21.30
N LYS A 45 11.69 6.71 -22.41
CA LYS A 45 11.40 7.21 -23.76
C LYS A 45 9.92 6.99 -24.14
N ASN A 46 9.06 6.67 -23.18
CA ASN A 46 7.65 6.32 -23.35
C ASN A 46 7.42 5.15 -24.31
N LYS A 47 8.39 4.22 -24.45
CA LYS A 47 8.19 3.00 -25.23
C LYS A 47 7.69 1.89 -24.33
N LEU A 48 6.73 1.12 -24.84
CA LEU A 48 6.18 -0.03 -24.14
C LEU A 48 7.22 -1.16 -24.07
N GLN A 49 7.62 -1.51 -22.85
CA GLN A 49 8.50 -2.62 -22.53
C GLN A 49 7.71 -3.75 -21.86
N LYS A 50 8.25 -4.97 -21.96
CA LYS A 50 7.71 -6.15 -21.30
C LYS A 50 8.80 -6.86 -20.52
N LYS A 51 8.53 -7.15 -19.26
CA LYS A 51 9.39 -7.99 -18.41
C LYS A 51 8.59 -9.13 -17.82
N ILE A 52 9.20 -10.31 -17.76
CA ILE A 52 8.57 -11.51 -17.23
C ILE A 52 9.30 -11.87 -15.94
N LEU A 53 8.54 -12.03 -14.86
CA LEU A 53 9.05 -12.47 -13.56
C LEU A 53 8.21 -13.64 -13.02
N PRO A 54 8.71 -14.43 -12.06
CA PRO A 54 7.91 -15.48 -11.43
C PRO A 54 6.81 -14.85 -10.59
N GLU A 55 5.56 -15.24 -10.82
CA GLU A 55 4.39 -14.57 -10.26
C GLU A 55 4.38 -14.55 -8.73
N ILE A 56 4.38 -15.74 -8.12
CA ILE A 56 4.22 -15.88 -6.67
C ILE A 56 5.39 -15.23 -5.93
N LEU A 57 6.62 -15.50 -6.37
CA LEU A 57 7.83 -14.94 -5.77
C LEU A 57 7.85 -13.40 -5.88
N SER A 58 7.52 -12.86 -7.05
CA SER A 58 7.50 -11.40 -7.24
C SER A 58 6.48 -10.75 -6.32
N LEU A 59 5.27 -11.29 -6.23
CA LEU A 59 4.23 -10.74 -5.35
C LEU A 59 4.61 -10.86 -3.87
N CYS A 60 5.26 -11.95 -3.44
CA CYS A 60 5.78 -12.08 -2.07
C CYS A 60 6.87 -11.04 -1.75
N VAL A 61 7.77 -10.80 -2.70
CA VAL A 61 8.80 -9.75 -2.59
C VAL A 61 8.15 -8.38 -2.54
N LEU A 62 7.16 -8.10 -3.39
CA LEU A 62 6.39 -6.84 -3.34
C LEU A 62 5.70 -6.64 -1.98
N ASN A 63 5.15 -7.71 -1.39
CA ASN A 63 4.61 -7.66 -0.03
C ASN A 63 5.68 -7.31 1.00
N ALA A 64 6.87 -7.91 0.93
CA ALA A 64 7.97 -7.64 1.85
C ALA A 64 8.48 -6.18 1.79
N ILE A 65 8.48 -5.56 0.60
CA ILE A 65 8.96 -4.18 0.42
C ILE A 65 7.85 -3.11 0.55
N VAL A 66 6.67 -3.49 1.06
CA VAL A 66 5.61 -2.55 1.45
C VAL A 66 5.42 -2.62 2.97
N PRO A 67 5.39 -1.48 3.69
CA PRO A 67 5.21 -1.46 5.13
C PRO A 67 3.80 -1.85 5.55
N ASN A 68 3.68 -2.55 6.70
CA ASN A 68 2.40 -2.95 7.30
C ASN A 68 1.50 -3.69 6.30
N SER A 69 2.14 -4.53 5.48
CA SER A 69 1.51 -5.25 4.39
C SER A 69 1.00 -6.60 4.88
N ALA A 70 -0.04 -7.10 4.21
CA ALA A 70 -0.57 -8.43 4.45
C ALA A 70 -0.90 -9.08 3.11
N MET A 71 -0.45 -10.32 2.90
CA MET A 71 -0.70 -11.07 1.66
C MET A 71 -1.32 -12.43 1.95
N LEU A 72 -2.25 -12.85 1.08
CA LEU A 72 -2.89 -14.17 1.08
C LEU A 72 -2.28 -15.08 0.00
N LEU A 73 -1.90 -16.29 0.41
CA LEU A 73 -1.44 -17.37 -0.46
C LEU A 73 -2.51 -18.48 -0.48
N ILE A 74 -3.32 -18.54 -1.54
CA ILE A 74 -4.47 -19.44 -1.63
C ILE A 74 -4.10 -20.68 -2.45
N GLY A 75 -4.13 -21.88 -1.89
CA GLY A 75 -3.93 -23.11 -2.66
C GLY A 75 -3.96 -24.39 -1.83
N GLY A 76 -3.95 -25.55 -2.47
CA GLY A 76 -3.99 -26.86 -1.80
C GLY A 76 -2.76 -27.17 -0.94
N HIS A 77 -2.83 -28.24 -0.14
CA HIS A 77 -1.70 -28.72 0.66
C HIS A 77 -0.48 -29.07 -0.21
N GLY A 78 0.72 -28.97 0.37
CA GLY A 78 1.96 -29.37 -0.31
C GLY A 78 2.52 -28.37 -1.32
N GLY A 79 1.88 -27.22 -1.53
CA GLY A 79 2.35 -26.18 -2.46
C GLY A 79 3.56 -25.36 -1.98
N GLY A 80 4.33 -25.79 -0.97
CA GLY A 80 5.54 -25.09 -0.49
C GLY A 80 5.32 -23.64 0.02
N LYS A 81 4.08 -23.24 0.30
CA LYS A 81 3.68 -21.86 0.61
C LYS A 81 4.37 -21.33 1.88
N THR A 82 4.22 -22.06 2.98
CA THR A 82 4.81 -21.70 4.28
C THR A 82 6.33 -21.74 4.21
N THR A 83 6.90 -22.73 3.53
CA THR A 83 8.35 -22.84 3.30
C THR A 83 8.89 -21.60 2.58
N LEU A 84 8.30 -21.19 1.44
CA LEU A 84 8.73 -20.00 0.71
C LEU A 84 8.75 -18.75 1.62
N VAL A 85 7.68 -18.54 2.38
CA VAL A 85 7.57 -17.38 3.29
C VAL A 85 8.61 -17.43 4.40
N LYS A 86 8.93 -18.61 4.96
CA LYS A 86 9.99 -18.77 5.96
C LYS A 86 11.37 -18.37 5.42
N LEU A 87 11.70 -18.87 4.23
CA LEU A 87 13.00 -18.63 3.60
C LEU A 87 13.15 -17.15 3.21
N LEU A 88 12.07 -16.53 2.69
CA LEU A 88 12.04 -15.08 2.44
C LEU A 88 12.21 -14.29 3.75
N GLY A 89 11.55 -14.69 4.84
CA GLY A 89 11.69 -14.04 6.14
C GLY A 89 13.14 -13.98 6.61
N ARG A 90 13.89 -15.07 6.48
CA ARG A 90 15.33 -15.08 6.77
C ARG A 90 16.13 -14.16 5.84
N MET A 91 15.88 -14.20 4.53
CA MET A 91 16.62 -13.40 3.55
C MET A 91 16.37 -11.89 3.71
N PHE A 92 15.14 -11.49 4.04
CA PHE A 92 14.72 -10.10 4.18
C PHE A 92 15.03 -9.48 5.54
N THR A 93 15.06 -10.27 6.62
CA THR A 93 15.21 -9.73 7.99
C THR A 93 16.51 -10.13 8.67
N SER A 94 17.29 -11.04 8.08
CA SER A 94 18.49 -11.64 8.71
C SER A 94 18.23 -12.41 10.02
N SER A 95 16.95 -12.63 10.37
CA SER A 95 16.52 -13.42 11.53
C SER A 95 16.93 -14.89 11.40
N THR A 96 17.09 -15.58 12.53
CA THR A 96 17.26 -17.04 12.53
C THR A 96 15.95 -17.73 12.14
N LEU A 97 16.03 -18.97 11.67
CA LEU A 97 14.81 -19.71 11.31
C LEU A 97 13.97 -20.03 12.54
N ASP A 98 14.59 -20.25 13.70
CA ASP A 98 13.89 -20.39 14.98
C ASP A 98 13.09 -19.14 15.33
N GLN A 99 13.64 -17.94 15.09
CA GLN A 99 12.92 -16.68 15.30
C GLN A 99 11.74 -16.54 14.33
N ILE A 100 11.93 -16.95 13.08
CA ILE A 100 10.84 -16.96 12.09
C ILE A 100 9.77 -17.99 12.48
N ASP A 101 10.15 -19.18 12.95
CA ASP A 101 9.22 -20.22 13.40
C ASP A 101 8.43 -19.80 14.64
N GLY A 102 9.05 -19.10 15.58
CA GLY A 102 8.37 -18.48 16.72
C GLY A 102 7.37 -17.38 16.32
N SER A 103 7.49 -16.83 15.11
CA SER A 103 6.57 -15.85 14.53
C SER A 103 5.46 -16.46 13.67
N ILE A 104 5.25 -17.78 13.74
CA ILE A 104 4.18 -18.49 13.01
C ILE A 104 3.01 -18.78 13.95
N ILE A 105 1.82 -18.37 13.53
CA ILE A 105 0.57 -18.91 14.07
C ILE A 105 0.05 -19.96 13.10
N ARG A 106 -0.24 -21.16 13.61
CA ARG A 106 -0.89 -22.21 12.84
C ARG A 106 -2.37 -22.21 13.17
N GLY A 107 -3.20 -22.08 12.15
CA GLY A 107 -4.65 -22.06 12.24
C GLY A 107 -5.18 -23.35 12.83
N HIS A 108 -5.94 -23.22 13.92
CA HIS A 108 -6.58 -24.35 14.57
C HIS A 108 -7.91 -23.88 15.20
N PRO A 109 -9.01 -24.66 15.08
CA PRO A 109 -10.30 -24.26 15.63
C PRO A 109 -10.32 -24.06 17.16
N GLN A 110 -9.39 -24.68 17.88
CA GLN A 110 -9.22 -24.53 19.33
C GLN A 110 -8.07 -23.58 19.72
N LEU A 111 -7.66 -22.69 18.82
CA LEU A 111 -6.63 -21.70 19.14
C LEU A 111 -7.24 -20.65 20.09
N THR A 112 -6.72 -20.59 21.31
CA THR A 112 -7.14 -19.62 22.33
C THR A 112 -6.45 -18.28 22.12
N GLU A 113 -7.04 -17.21 22.67
CA GLU A 113 -6.43 -15.88 22.67
C GLU A 113 -5.03 -15.90 23.31
N GLU A 114 -4.85 -16.66 24.40
CA GLU A 114 -3.54 -16.89 25.03
C GLU A 114 -2.48 -17.47 24.07
N LYS A 115 -2.93 -18.35 23.15
CA LYS A 115 -2.07 -18.95 22.13
C LYS A 115 -1.82 -18.05 20.92
N LEU A 116 -2.62 -17.01 20.77
CA LEU A 116 -2.54 -16.05 19.68
C LEU A 116 -1.74 -14.80 20.07
N VAL A 117 -2.02 -14.26 21.27
CA VAL A 117 -1.62 -12.93 21.73
C VAL A 117 -0.50 -12.98 22.77
N GLY A 118 -0.73 -13.64 23.90
CA GLY A 118 0.19 -13.61 25.05
C GLY A 118 -0.38 -14.30 26.27
N THR A 119 0.44 -14.50 27.30
CA THR A 119 0.04 -15.15 28.56
C THR A 119 0.49 -14.32 29.75
N LEU A 120 -0.21 -14.41 30.88
CA LEU A 120 0.24 -13.76 32.11
C LEU A 120 1.47 -14.44 32.71
N LYS A 121 2.37 -13.64 33.28
CA LYS A 121 3.54 -14.12 34.02
C LYS A 121 3.11 -14.61 35.39
N LEU A 122 2.78 -15.90 35.47
CA LEU A 122 2.23 -16.54 36.68
C LEU A 122 3.05 -16.25 37.95
N GLY A 123 4.39 -16.23 37.87
CA GLY A 123 5.23 -15.93 39.03
C GLY A 123 4.95 -14.56 39.65
N LYS A 124 4.84 -13.52 38.83
CA LYS A 124 4.52 -12.17 39.33
C LYS A 124 3.09 -12.05 39.81
N LEU A 125 2.15 -12.64 39.08
CA LEU A 125 0.75 -12.63 39.45
C LEU A 125 0.53 -13.29 40.82
N MET A 126 1.19 -14.41 41.07
CA MET A 126 1.04 -15.18 42.31
C MET A 126 1.78 -14.58 43.51
N HIS A 127 2.92 -13.91 43.30
CA HIS A 127 3.75 -13.37 44.39
C HIS A 127 3.51 -11.89 44.69
N GLU A 128 3.28 -11.08 43.65
CA GLU A 128 3.19 -9.62 43.74
C GLU A 128 1.76 -9.11 43.46
N GLY A 129 0.87 -9.97 42.96
CA GLY A 129 -0.47 -9.56 42.50
C GLY A 129 -0.44 -8.72 41.22
N GLU A 130 0.70 -8.68 40.53
CA GLU A 130 0.91 -7.87 39.32
C GLU A 130 0.59 -8.67 38.04
N GLU A 131 -0.29 -8.12 37.21
CA GLU A 131 -0.63 -8.66 35.88
C GLU A 131 0.39 -8.22 34.83
N GLU A 132 1.54 -8.91 34.75
CA GLU A 132 2.51 -8.71 33.67
C GLU A 132 2.22 -9.66 32.50
N VAL A 133 1.93 -9.10 31.31
CA VAL A 133 1.69 -9.88 30.09
C VAL A 133 3.00 -10.21 29.38
N ILE A 134 3.20 -11.50 29.11
CA ILE A 134 4.24 -12.02 28.21
C ILE A 134 3.63 -12.13 26.81
N TRP A 135 3.98 -11.19 25.94
CA TRP A 135 3.54 -11.16 24.56
C TRP A 135 4.16 -12.29 23.74
N ARG A 136 3.37 -12.91 22.87
CA ARG A 136 3.89 -13.88 21.91
C ARG A 136 4.79 -13.18 20.90
N GLN A 137 5.80 -13.92 20.45
CA GLN A 137 6.73 -13.45 19.44
C GLN A 137 6.03 -13.03 18.14
N PHE A 138 4.93 -13.70 17.77
CA PHE A 138 4.08 -13.28 16.64
C PHE A 138 3.60 -11.82 16.75
N ILE A 139 3.30 -11.32 17.95
CA ILE A 139 2.83 -9.94 18.15
C ILE A 139 3.99 -8.95 17.94
N THR A 140 5.16 -9.26 18.50
CA THR A 140 6.33 -8.38 18.48
C THR A 140 7.21 -8.50 17.22
N SER A 141 7.06 -9.55 16.42
CA SER A 141 7.95 -9.82 15.28
C SER A 141 7.71 -8.88 14.10
N PHE A 142 8.77 -8.56 13.36
CA PHE A 142 8.63 -7.82 12.10
C PHE A 142 8.00 -8.69 11.00
N TRP A 143 8.43 -9.93 10.88
CA TRP A 143 7.88 -10.90 9.92
C TRP A 143 6.83 -11.75 10.63
N LYS A 144 5.62 -11.85 10.07
CA LYS A 144 4.49 -12.56 10.66
C LYS A 144 3.93 -13.57 9.67
N ILE A 145 3.69 -14.80 10.12
CA ILE A 145 3.12 -15.86 9.27
C ILE A 145 1.88 -16.43 9.96
N ILE A 146 0.77 -16.51 9.22
CA ILE A 146 -0.43 -17.24 9.64
C ILE A 146 -0.65 -18.40 8.67
N ASP A 147 -0.39 -19.62 9.12
CA ASP A 147 -0.65 -20.81 8.32
C ASP A 147 -2.11 -21.24 8.48
N GLU A 148 -2.81 -21.52 7.38
CA GLU A 148 -4.21 -21.96 7.35
C GLU A 148 -5.16 -21.02 8.10
N VAL A 149 -5.14 -19.73 7.72
CA VAL A 149 -5.93 -18.67 8.39
C VAL A 149 -7.43 -18.98 8.40
N ASN A 150 -7.93 -19.71 7.41
CA ASN A 150 -9.33 -20.13 7.32
C ASN A 150 -9.72 -21.23 8.33
N ARG A 151 -8.80 -21.74 9.16
CA ARG A 151 -9.10 -22.64 10.29
C ARG A 151 -9.26 -21.91 11.62
N LEU A 152 -8.99 -20.61 11.64
CA LEU A 152 -9.20 -19.78 12.82
C LEU A 152 -10.69 -19.50 13.01
N THR A 153 -11.14 -19.58 14.26
CA THR A 153 -12.52 -19.20 14.62
C THR A 153 -12.77 -17.71 14.31
N PRO A 154 -14.02 -17.29 14.10
CA PRO A 154 -14.34 -15.89 13.87
C PRO A 154 -13.75 -14.95 14.95
N TYR A 155 -13.82 -15.36 16.22
CA TYR A 155 -13.22 -14.61 17.34
C TYR A 155 -11.70 -14.42 17.19
N ALA A 156 -10.96 -15.46 16.80
CA ALA A 156 -9.52 -15.35 16.55
C ALA A 156 -9.22 -14.46 15.33
N GLN A 157 -10.07 -14.51 14.30
CA GLN A 157 -9.96 -13.61 13.14
C GLN A 157 -10.20 -12.14 13.53
N ASP A 158 -11.13 -11.86 14.45
CA ASP A 158 -11.42 -10.50 14.94
C ASP A 158 -10.26 -9.90 15.75
N ILE A 159 -9.56 -10.72 16.55
CA ILE A 159 -8.34 -10.29 17.25
C ILE A 159 -7.26 -9.92 16.23
N LEU A 160 -7.05 -10.75 15.21
CA LEU A 160 -6.11 -10.46 14.12
C LEU A 160 -6.53 -9.25 13.28
N LEU A 161 -7.83 -9.02 13.10
CA LEU A 161 -8.35 -7.85 12.43
C LEU A 161 -7.98 -6.58 13.20
N SER A 162 -8.13 -6.59 14.52
CA SER A 162 -7.76 -5.48 15.40
C SER A 162 -6.25 -5.20 15.34
N LEU A 163 -5.44 -6.26 15.36
CA LEU A 163 -4.00 -6.20 15.14
C LEU A 163 -3.63 -5.50 13.81
N LEU A 164 -4.26 -5.92 12.71
CA LEU A 164 -4.04 -5.36 11.37
C LEU A 164 -4.62 -3.94 11.21
N ALA A 165 -5.56 -3.54 12.06
CA ALA A 165 -6.26 -2.27 11.98
C ALA A 165 -5.61 -1.17 12.79
N GLU A 166 -5.31 -1.44 14.05
CA GLU A 166 -4.95 -0.43 15.05
C GLU A 166 -3.44 -0.34 15.24
N GLY A 167 -2.68 -1.38 14.86
CA GLY A 167 -1.25 -1.45 15.15
C GLY A 167 -0.94 -1.52 16.64
N ASN A 168 -1.94 -1.81 17.48
CA ASN A 168 -1.81 -2.07 18.90
C ASN A 168 -2.62 -3.32 19.23
N VAL A 169 -2.22 -4.04 20.27
CA VAL A 169 -2.98 -5.17 20.82
C VAL A 169 -3.16 -4.95 22.30
N LYS A 170 -4.39 -5.16 22.76
CA LYS A 170 -4.76 -5.12 24.16
C LYS A 170 -5.00 -6.54 24.65
N TYR A 171 -4.49 -6.84 25.82
CA TYR A 171 -4.69 -8.11 26.50
C TYR A 171 -4.68 -7.87 28.00
N TYR A 172 -5.78 -8.16 28.68
CA TYR A 172 -6.09 -7.63 30.02
C TYR A 172 -5.91 -6.09 30.05
N ASP A 173 -5.29 -5.54 31.10
CA ASP A 173 -4.99 -4.11 31.20
C ASP A 173 -3.67 -3.70 30.52
N SER A 174 -2.99 -4.64 29.86
CA SER A 174 -1.75 -4.37 29.12
C SER A 174 -2.03 -4.06 27.65
N THR A 175 -1.39 -3.00 27.14
CA THR A 175 -1.41 -2.65 25.72
C THR A 175 0.01 -2.66 25.17
N THR A 176 0.23 -3.31 24.03
CA THR A 176 1.50 -3.25 23.30
C THR A 176 1.31 -2.66 21.91
N THR A 177 2.25 -1.81 21.49
CA THR A 177 2.29 -1.30 20.12
C THR A 177 3.07 -2.26 19.25
N ILE A 178 2.48 -2.58 18.10
CA ILE A 178 3.13 -3.40 17.10
C ILE A 178 3.99 -2.49 16.24
N SER A 179 5.28 -2.78 16.21
CA SER A 179 6.20 -2.16 15.28
C SER A 179 5.78 -2.42 13.83
N LYS A 180 6.44 -1.79 12.88
CA LYS A 180 6.20 -2.11 11.46
C LYS A 180 6.34 -3.62 11.21
N PHE A 181 5.50 -4.14 10.32
CA PHE A 181 5.46 -5.58 10.05
C PHE A 181 5.19 -5.90 8.57
N CYS A 182 5.50 -7.15 8.19
CA CYS A 182 5.00 -7.81 7.00
C CYS A 182 4.27 -9.09 7.41
N LEU A 183 3.07 -9.29 6.92
CA LEU A 183 2.26 -10.47 7.21
C LEU A 183 2.01 -11.30 5.95
N PHE A 184 2.14 -12.62 6.11
CA PHE A 184 1.81 -13.60 5.10
C PHE A 184 0.84 -14.61 5.70
N ALA A 185 -0.30 -14.79 5.06
CA ALA A 185 -1.30 -15.77 5.46
C ALA A 185 -1.48 -16.80 4.34
N THR A 186 -1.67 -18.06 4.71
CA THR A 186 -2.01 -19.13 3.75
C THR A 186 -3.47 -19.55 3.94
N ILE A 187 -4.13 -19.90 2.84
CA ILE A 187 -5.47 -20.50 2.84
C ILE A 187 -5.39 -21.82 2.11
N ASN A 188 -5.99 -22.86 2.70
CA ASN A 188 -6.35 -24.05 1.98
C ASN A 188 -7.88 -24.16 1.82
N PRO A 189 -8.42 -23.94 0.60
CA PRO A 189 -9.87 -23.92 0.40
C PRO A 189 -10.55 -25.30 0.53
N GLN A 190 -9.80 -26.39 0.44
CA GLN A 190 -10.35 -27.77 0.47
C GLN A 190 -10.28 -28.40 1.87
N ASP A 191 -9.85 -27.65 2.88
CA ASP A 191 -9.65 -28.19 4.23
C ASP A 191 -10.96 -28.32 5.01
N VAL A 192 -10.99 -29.28 5.94
CA VAL A 192 -12.16 -29.58 6.78
C VAL A 192 -12.09 -28.75 8.07
N GLY A 193 -13.24 -28.29 8.56
CA GLY A 193 -13.30 -27.47 9.78
C GLY A 193 -12.79 -26.05 9.54
N THR A 194 -13.16 -25.49 8.38
CA THR A 194 -12.82 -24.13 7.98
C THR A 194 -13.96 -23.16 8.26
N PHE A 195 -13.60 -21.91 8.50
CA PHE A 195 -14.49 -20.78 8.72
C PHE A 195 -14.34 -19.79 7.56
N GLU A 196 -15.46 -19.25 7.09
CA GLU A 196 -15.42 -18.20 6.08
C GLU A 196 -14.72 -16.95 6.63
N LEU A 197 -13.87 -16.34 5.80
CA LEU A 197 -13.22 -15.08 6.15
C LEU A 197 -14.19 -13.92 5.89
N SER A 198 -14.37 -13.06 6.88
CA SER A 198 -15.24 -11.90 6.75
C SER A 198 -14.69 -10.91 5.72
N ALA A 199 -15.58 -10.18 5.03
CA ALA A 199 -15.18 -9.14 4.07
C ALA A 199 -14.26 -8.05 4.70
N PRO A 200 -14.52 -7.57 5.94
CA PRO A 200 -13.61 -6.64 6.62
C PRO A 200 -12.20 -7.21 6.85
N PHE A 201 -12.07 -8.53 7.07
CA PHE A 201 -10.80 -9.20 7.25
C PHE A 201 -10.06 -9.37 5.92
N LEU A 202 -10.74 -9.82 4.86
CA LEU A 202 -10.18 -9.92 3.51
C LEU A 202 -9.68 -8.56 2.97
N ASP A 203 -10.37 -7.47 3.29
CA ASP A 203 -9.97 -6.11 2.92
C ASP A 203 -8.64 -5.65 3.55
N ARG A 204 -8.17 -6.31 4.62
CA ARG A 204 -6.86 -6.03 5.23
C ARG A 204 -5.69 -6.63 4.45
N PHE A 205 -5.94 -7.62 3.59
CA PHE A 205 -4.90 -8.24 2.80
C PHE A 205 -4.70 -7.45 1.52
N GLY A 206 -3.56 -6.76 1.43
CA GLY A 206 -3.11 -5.97 0.28
C GLY A 206 -3.06 -6.75 -1.03
N LEU A 207 -2.58 -8.00 -0.97
CA LEU A 207 -2.47 -8.91 -2.11
C LEU A 207 -3.07 -10.27 -1.80
N SER A 208 -3.60 -10.92 -2.83
CA SER A 208 -3.98 -12.33 -2.80
C SER A 208 -3.50 -13.01 -4.09
N VAL A 209 -2.79 -14.13 -3.95
CA VAL A 209 -2.33 -14.93 -5.09
C VAL A 209 -2.90 -16.36 -5.00
N PRO A 210 -3.58 -16.85 -6.05
CA PRO A 210 -3.91 -18.26 -6.17
C PRO A 210 -2.67 -19.03 -6.62
N ILE A 211 -2.28 -20.02 -5.84
CA ILE A 211 -1.16 -20.93 -6.11
C ILE A 211 -1.73 -22.20 -6.75
N SER A 212 -1.38 -22.41 -8.01
CA SER A 212 -1.68 -23.64 -8.74
C SER A 212 -0.75 -24.77 -8.31
N MET A 213 -1.14 -26.03 -8.53
CA MET A 213 -0.21 -27.14 -8.33
C MET A 213 0.99 -27.05 -9.30
N PRO A 214 2.18 -27.57 -8.91
CA PRO A 214 3.35 -27.60 -9.78
C PRO A 214 3.04 -28.29 -11.11
N ALA A 215 3.56 -27.77 -12.21
CA ALA A 215 3.42 -28.40 -13.52
C ALA A 215 4.25 -29.70 -13.59
N SER A 216 4.03 -30.55 -14.59
CA SER A 216 4.78 -31.82 -14.75
C SER A 216 6.31 -31.64 -14.68
N LYS A 217 6.83 -30.57 -15.30
CA LYS A 217 8.25 -30.23 -15.24
C LYS A 217 8.72 -29.87 -13.83
N ASP A 218 7.90 -29.13 -13.09
CA ASP A 218 8.18 -28.74 -11.71
C ASP A 218 8.15 -29.98 -10.79
N LEU A 219 7.20 -30.90 -11.01
CA LEU A 219 7.14 -32.18 -10.30
C LEU A 219 8.38 -33.04 -10.54
N GLN A 220 8.90 -33.08 -11.77
CA GLN A 220 10.15 -33.77 -12.07
C GLN A 220 11.34 -33.20 -11.28
N LEU A 221 11.40 -31.87 -11.11
CA LEU A 221 12.43 -31.23 -10.28
C LEU A 221 12.27 -31.61 -8.80
N ILE A 222 11.05 -31.61 -8.28
CA ILE A 222 10.77 -32.04 -6.90
C ILE A 222 11.21 -33.50 -6.68
N LEU A 223 10.89 -34.40 -7.62
CA LEU A 223 11.23 -35.83 -7.52
C LEU A 223 12.72 -36.14 -7.69
N THR A 224 13.47 -35.25 -8.36
CA THR A 224 14.92 -35.39 -8.54
C THR A 224 15.73 -34.66 -7.46
N GLY A 225 15.08 -33.81 -6.66
CA GLY A 225 15.65 -33.21 -5.47
C GLY A 225 16.02 -34.24 -4.41
N LYS A 226 16.95 -33.88 -3.51
CA LYS A 226 17.26 -34.73 -2.36
C LYS A 226 16.05 -34.75 -1.43
N ASP A 227 15.57 -35.94 -1.09
CA ASP A 227 14.48 -36.07 -0.13
C ASP A 227 15.00 -35.70 1.27
N GLU A 228 14.44 -34.61 1.78
CA GLU A 228 14.77 -33.98 3.07
C GLU A 228 14.58 -34.96 4.23
N LYS A 229 13.64 -35.92 4.11
CA LYS A 229 13.40 -36.93 5.16
C LYS A 229 14.59 -37.87 5.35
N TYR A 230 15.39 -38.12 4.30
CA TYR A 230 16.53 -39.03 4.36
C TYR A 230 17.85 -38.33 4.63
N THR A 231 17.95 -37.04 4.31
CA THR A 231 19.23 -36.31 4.31
C THR A 231 19.39 -35.37 5.49
N GLY A 232 18.30 -35.06 6.22
CA GLY A 232 18.30 -34.02 7.23
C GLY A 232 18.33 -32.64 6.59
N PHE A 233 17.63 -31.67 7.18
CA PHE A 233 17.57 -30.31 6.65
C PHE A 233 18.73 -29.50 7.25
N ASP A 234 19.81 -29.32 6.49
CA ASP A 234 20.86 -28.38 6.88
C ASP A 234 20.49 -26.97 6.37
N GLU A 235 19.44 -26.39 6.97
CA GLU A 235 18.77 -25.17 6.46
C GLU A 235 19.72 -23.95 6.46
N LEU A 236 20.76 -24.00 7.31
CA LEU A 236 21.70 -22.92 7.56
C LEU A 236 22.69 -22.68 6.41
N VAL A 237 22.94 -23.68 5.56
CA VAL A 237 23.95 -23.58 4.48
C VAL A 237 23.36 -23.02 3.18
N GLN A 238 22.05 -23.15 2.93
CA GLN A 238 21.45 -22.83 1.62
C GLN A 238 20.71 -21.48 1.55
N VAL A 239 20.31 -20.89 2.69
CA VAL A 239 19.56 -19.61 2.69
C VAL A 239 20.39 -18.50 3.34
N PRO A 240 21.02 -17.63 2.55
CA PRO A 240 21.86 -16.57 3.08
C PRO A 240 21.04 -15.45 3.71
N LYS A 241 21.64 -14.78 4.69
CA LYS A 241 21.15 -13.48 5.19
C LYS A 241 21.55 -12.41 4.17
N ILE A 242 20.59 -11.65 3.64
CA ILE A 242 20.85 -10.70 2.54
C ILE A 242 20.54 -9.26 2.97
N LEU A 243 19.34 -9.02 3.50
CA LEU A 243 18.89 -7.74 4.01
C LEU A 243 18.71 -7.79 5.54
N THR A 244 18.83 -6.63 6.17
CA THR A 244 18.44 -6.41 7.57
C THR A 244 17.10 -5.69 7.65
N ILE A 245 16.50 -5.64 8.84
CA ILE A 245 15.26 -4.89 9.07
C ILE A 245 15.48 -3.39 8.80
N ASP A 246 16.61 -2.83 9.23
CA ASP A 246 16.96 -1.43 9.01
C ASP A 246 17.04 -1.10 7.51
N GLU A 247 17.71 -1.96 6.71
CA GLU A 247 17.78 -1.82 5.25
C GLU A 247 16.41 -1.95 4.58
N LEU A 248 15.53 -2.81 5.11
CA LEU A 248 14.18 -2.96 4.59
C LEU A 248 13.31 -1.73 4.89
N MET A 249 13.47 -1.11 6.07
CA MET A 249 12.82 0.15 6.40
C MET A 249 13.29 1.31 5.50
N GLU A 250 14.55 1.28 5.09
CA GLU A 250 15.10 2.22 4.10
C GLU A 250 14.49 1.99 2.70
N ILE A 251 14.37 0.73 2.27
CA ILE A 251 13.64 0.38 1.04
C ILE A 251 12.21 0.94 1.06
N TRP A 252 11.49 0.77 2.17
CA TRP A 252 10.12 1.29 2.29
C TRP A 252 10.03 2.80 2.14
N TYR A 253 11.04 3.53 2.64
CA TYR A 253 11.14 4.97 2.46
C TYR A 253 11.33 5.35 0.99
N HIS A 254 12.26 4.71 0.28
CA HIS A 254 12.46 4.96 -1.15
C HIS A 254 11.25 4.55 -2.00
N VAL A 255 10.60 3.43 -1.69
CA VAL A 255 9.37 2.99 -2.36
C VAL A 255 8.27 4.05 -2.22
N ASN A 256 8.11 4.66 -1.03
CA ASN A 256 7.10 5.70 -0.83
C ASN A 256 7.34 6.95 -1.70
N LYS A 257 8.59 7.27 -2.03
CA LYS A 257 8.96 8.45 -2.84
C LYS A 257 8.75 8.29 -4.35
N ILE A 258 8.44 7.10 -4.86
CA ILE A 258 8.20 6.92 -6.30
C ILE A 258 7.04 7.82 -6.77
N PRO A 259 7.26 8.71 -7.76
CA PRO A 259 6.24 9.64 -8.23
C PRO A 259 5.24 8.95 -9.16
N PHE A 260 4.08 9.60 -9.33
CA PHE A 260 3.02 9.17 -10.24
C PHE A 260 2.28 10.38 -10.80
N ASP A 261 1.78 10.24 -12.02
CA ASP A 261 1.06 11.31 -12.71
C ASP A 261 -0.43 11.34 -12.30
N SER A 262 -1.11 12.46 -12.57
CA SER A 262 -2.55 12.62 -12.35
C SER A 262 -3.38 11.56 -13.09
N SER A 263 -2.92 11.10 -14.26
CA SER A 263 -3.57 10.04 -15.03
C SER A 263 -3.62 8.70 -14.29
N VAL A 264 -2.57 8.33 -13.55
CA VAL A 264 -2.54 7.12 -12.72
C VAL A 264 -3.54 7.25 -11.57
N ASN A 265 -3.58 8.42 -10.93
CA ASN A 265 -4.52 8.71 -9.85
C ASN A 265 -5.98 8.64 -10.34
N ASN A 266 -6.28 9.29 -11.47
CA ASN A 266 -7.59 9.26 -12.11
C ASN A 266 -7.98 7.84 -12.51
N TYR A 267 -7.02 7.03 -12.98
CA TYR A 267 -7.28 5.64 -13.34
C TYR A 267 -7.60 4.76 -12.13
N ILE A 268 -6.82 4.85 -11.05
CA ILE A 268 -7.09 4.15 -9.78
C ILE A 268 -8.46 4.57 -9.22
N HIS A 269 -8.76 5.87 -9.24
CA HIS A 269 -10.06 6.39 -8.83
C HIS A 269 -11.19 5.82 -9.69
N ALA A 270 -11.01 5.77 -11.02
CA ALA A 270 -11.98 5.20 -11.93
C ALA A 270 -12.23 3.71 -11.65
N ILE A 271 -11.20 2.93 -11.32
CA ILE A 271 -11.37 1.53 -10.91
C ILE A 271 -12.30 1.45 -9.69
N VAL A 272 -12.02 2.18 -8.61
CA VAL A 272 -12.86 2.14 -7.41
C VAL A 272 -14.29 2.57 -7.71
N ARG A 273 -14.46 3.68 -8.45
CA ARG A 273 -15.78 4.23 -8.76
C ARG A 273 -16.64 3.30 -9.61
N GLU A 274 -16.06 2.59 -10.58
CA GLU A 274 -16.77 1.60 -11.41
C GLU A 274 -17.36 0.43 -10.60
N TYR A 275 -16.74 0.07 -9.48
CA TYR A 275 -17.27 -0.95 -8.57
C TYR A 275 -18.32 -0.39 -7.59
N THR A 276 -18.23 0.91 -7.23
CA THR A 276 -19.13 1.53 -6.24
C THR A 276 -20.41 2.13 -6.83
N LEU A 277 -20.34 2.70 -8.03
CA LEU A 277 -21.41 3.52 -8.58
C LEU A 277 -22.58 2.69 -9.09
N CYS A 278 -23.79 3.19 -8.84
CA CYS A 278 -25.02 2.68 -9.40
C CYS A 278 -26.01 3.83 -9.61
N GLU A 279 -26.78 3.75 -10.69
CA GLU A 279 -27.81 4.75 -11.03
C GLU A 279 -28.99 4.74 -10.05
N ARG A 280 -29.24 3.62 -9.37
CA ARG A 280 -30.50 3.39 -8.63
C ARG A 280 -30.36 3.48 -7.13
N ILE A 281 -29.22 3.04 -6.58
CA ILE A 281 -29.00 2.90 -5.15
C ILE A 281 -27.57 3.25 -4.80
N ASP A 282 -27.33 3.58 -3.54
CA ASP A 282 -26.00 3.55 -2.97
C ASP A 282 -25.68 2.12 -2.49
N LYS A 283 -24.86 1.42 -3.26
CA LYS A 283 -24.44 0.05 -2.97
C LYS A 283 -23.65 -0.11 -1.67
N GLY A 284 -23.10 0.98 -1.13
CA GLY A 284 -22.43 0.93 0.17
C GLY A 284 -23.40 0.88 1.35
N ASN A 285 -24.64 1.31 1.15
CA ASN A 285 -25.65 1.48 2.20
C ASN A 285 -26.87 0.56 2.04
N THR A 286 -26.86 -0.35 1.06
CA THR A 286 -27.99 -1.21 0.73
C THR A 286 -27.54 -2.67 0.62
N GLU A 287 -28.13 -3.56 1.41
CA GLU A 287 -27.76 -4.99 1.46
C GLU A 287 -28.72 -5.89 0.66
N ASP A 288 -30.02 -5.58 0.64
CA ASP A 288 -31.04 -6.50 0.12
C ASP A 288 -31.14 -6.53 -1.42
N LEU A 289 -30.92 -5.38 -2.06
CA LEU A 289 -31.12 -5.21 -3.50
C LEU A 289 -29.78 -5.22 -4.25
N THR A 290 -29.42 -6.37 -4.82
CA THR A 290 -28.18 -6.62 -5.55
C THR A 290 -28.46 -6.96 -7.02
N PRO A 291 -27.44 -6.96 -7.91
CA PRO A 291 -27.63 -7.42 -9.28
C PRO A 291 -28.27 -8.81 -9.38
N SER A 292 -27.93 -9.70 -8.45
CA SER A 292 -28.46 -11.07 -8.39
C SER A 292 -29.91 -11.14 -7.89
N THR A 293 -30.38 -10.18 -7.09
CA THR A 293 -31.78 -10.11 -6.64
C THR A 293 -32.68 -9.26 -7.55
N GLY A 294 -32.14 -8.72 -8.66
CA GLY A 294 -32.93 -8.03 -9.69
C GLY A 294 -32.71 -6.51 -9.78
N LEU A 295 -31.72 -5.95 -9.07
CA LEU A 295 -31.39 -4.50 -9.10
C LEU A 295 -31.27 -3.93 -10.52
N CYS A 296 -30.77 -4.72 -11.46
CA CYS A 296 -30.43 -4.28 -12.81
C CYS A 296 -31.62 -4.33 -13.80
N SER A 297 -32.76 -4.89 -13.41
CA SER A 297 -33.92 -5.10 -14.30
C SER A 297 -34.50 -3.76 -14.78
N GLY A 298 -34.50 -3.52 -16.11
CA GLY A 298 -34.97 -2.27 -16.72
C GLY A 298 -34.04 -1.06 -16.51
N CYS A 299 -32.79 -1.27 -16.07
CA CYS A 299 -31.83 -0.18 -15.91
C CYS A 299 -31.14 0.14 -17.24
N HIS A 300 -31.06 1.42 -17.63
CA HIS A 300 -30.32 1.88 -18.81
C HIS A 300 -28.85 1.42 -18.79
N PHE A 301 -28.24 1.38 -17.60
CA PHE A 301 -26.86 0.95 -17.41
C PHE A 301 -26.68 -0.56 -17.28
N ASN A 302 -27.73 -1.37 -17.44
CA ASN A 302 -27.59 -2.83 -17.49
C ASN A 302 -27.08 -3.30 -18.86
N THR A 303 -25.79 -3.05 -19.13
CA THR A 303 -25.14 -3.41 -20.39
C THR A 303 -23.94 -4.33 -20.14
N ASN A 304 -23.47 -5.03 -21.18
CA ASN A 304 -22.27 -5.87 -21.06
C ASN A 304 -21.00 -5.06 -20.76
N GLN A 305 -20.97 -3.78 -21.12
CA GLN A 305 -19.80 -2.91 -20.93
C GLN A 305 -19.71 -2.32 -19.52
N ASN A 306 -20.83 -2.21 -18.79
CA ASN A 306 -20.81 -1.67 -17.44
C ASN A 306 -20.33 -2.73 -16.45
N VAL A 307 -19.56 -2.28 -15.45
CA VAL A 307 -19.08 -3.14 -14.36
C VAL A 307 -20.12 -3.23 -13.24
N CYS A 308 -20.88 -2.17 -13.01
CA CYS A 308 -21.82 -2.09 -11.89
C CYS A 308 -22.85 -3.25 -11.84
N ASN A 309 -23.24 -3.84 -12.98
CA ASN A 309 -24.19 -4.97 -12.99
C ASN A 309 -23.55 -6.34 -12.70
N LYS A 310 -22.22 -6.41 -12.55
CA LYS A 310 -21.45 -7.64 -12.29
C LYS A 310 -20.93 -7.73 -10.85
N ILE A 311 -21.20 -6.71 -10.05
CA ILE A 311 -20.63 -6.52 -8.70
C ILE A 311 -21.74 -6.48 -7.65
N GLU A 312 -21.69 -7.38 -6.68
CA GLU A 312 -22.60 -7.42 -5.54
C GLU A 312 -22.08 -6.56 -4.39
N SER A 313 -20.79 -6.64 -4.05
CA SER A 313 -20.17 -5.84 -2.98
C SER A 313 -19.23 -4.76 -3.53
N ILE A 314 -19.21 -3.60 -2.90
CA ILE A 314 -18.33 -2.49 -3.32
C ILE A 314 -16.86 -2.72 -2.94
N LEU A 315 -15.96 -2.00 -3.62
CA LEU A 315 -14.56 -1.88 -3.19
C LEU A 315 -14.44 -0.83 -2.08
N SER A 316 -13.59 -1.12 -1.10
CA SER A 316 -13.22 -0.13 -0.08
C SER A 316 -12.23 0.91 -0.63
N VAL A 317 -12.12 2.04 0.08
CA VAL A 317 -11.10 3.06 -0.21
C VAL A 317 -9.66 2.55 -0.02
N ARG A 318 -9.45 1.41 0.67
CA ARG A 318 -8.10 0.84 0.85
C ARG A 318 -7.53 0.30 -0.44
N VAL A 319 -8.39 -0.19 -1.33
CA VAL A 319 -7.99 -0.71 -2.64
C VAL A 319 -7.20 0.33 -3.42
N ALA A 320 -7.64 1.60 -3.41
CA ALA A 320 -6.91 2.69 -4.06
C ALA A 320 -5.49 2.87 -3.48
N LYS A 321 -5.37 2.82 -2.14
CA LYS A 321 -4.07 2.95 -1.46
C LYS A 321 -3.17 1.75 -1.74
N ASP A 322 -3.70 0.54 -1.76
CA ASP A 322 -2.92 -0.68 -1.99
C ASP A 322 -2.47 -0.79 -3.45
N LEU A 323 -3.36 -0.48 -4.41
CA LEU A 323 -3.00 -0.34 -5.82
C LEU A 323 -1.81 0.60 -6.00
N LEU A 324 -1.85 1.78 -5.35
CA LEU A 324 -0.77 2.75 -5.42
C LEU A 324 0.52 2.23 -4.75
N ARG A 325 0.44 1.69 -3.52
CA ARG A 325 1.59 1.18 -2.76
C ARG A 325 2.32 0.07 -3.51
N TYR A 326 1.59 -0.94 -4.00
CA TYR A 326 2.20 -2.04 -4.72
C TYR A 326 2.70 -1.61 -6.10
N SER A 327 2.04 -0.64 -6.75
CA SER A 327 2.55 -0.06 -8.00
C SER A 327 3.87 0.68 -7.78
N LYS A 328 4.01 1.44 -6.69
CA LYS A 328 5.26 2.08 -6.30
C LYS A 328 6.35 1.04 -6.02
N ALA A 329 6.03 -0.02 -5.28
CA ALA A 329 6.96 -1.10 -4.98
C ALA A 329 7.46 -1.79 -6.26
N LEU A 330 6.57 -2.07 -7.21
CA LEU A 330 6.94 -2.67 -8.49
C LEU A 330 7.76 -1.73 -9.36
N ALA A 331 7.39 -0.45 -9.44
CA ALA A 331 8.17 0.56 -10.15
C ALA A 331 9.58 0.71 -9.56
N TRP A 332 9.71 0.75 -8.23
CA TRP A 332 11.00 0.79 -7.54
C TRP A 332 11.86 -0.46 -7.83
N LEU A 333 11.27 -1.65 -7.76
CA LEU A 333 11.96 -2.92 -8.06
C LEU A 333 12.50 -2.94 -9.50
N LEU A 334 11.75 -2.36 -10.43
CA LEU A 334 12.09 -2.25 -11.85
C LEU A 334 12.99 -1.05 -12.19
N ASN A 335 13.33 -0.20 -11.22
CA ASN A 335 14.04 1.06 -11.42
C ASN A 335 13.36 1.98 -12.46
N LEU A 336 12.06 2.21 -12.27
CA LEU A 336 11.30 3.15 -13.09
C LEU A 336 11.21 4.50 -12.40
N ASP A 337 11.34 5.57 -13.18
CA ASP A 337 11.25 6.96 -12.66
C ASP A 337 9.87 7.31 -12.15
N LYS A 338 8.81 6.70 -12.69
CA LYS A 338 7.41 6.95 -12.32
C LYS A 338 6.52 5.75 -12.58
N ILE A 339 5.35 5.75 -11.97
CA ILE A 339 4.29 4.75 -12.22
C ILE A 339 3.54 5.08 -13.51
N ASP A 340 3.21 4.05 -14.28
CA ASP A 340 2.28 4.13 -15.41
C ASP A 340 1.06 3.20 -15.22
N ILE A 341 0.01 3.40 -16.02
CA ILE A 341 -1.26 2.65 -15.92
C ILE A 341 -1.06 1.13 -16.11
N ASN A 342 -0.06 0.70 -16.90
CA ASN A 342 0.18 -0.72 -17.14
C ASN A 342 0.76 -1.43 -15.90
N ILE A 343 1.53 -0.73 -15.07
CA ILE A 343 1.98 -1.22 -13.75
C ILE A 343 0.76 -1.50 -12.87
N VAL A 344 -0.18 -0.54 -12.80
CA VAL A 344 -1.43 -0.69 -12.02
C VAL A 344 -2.22 -1.91 -12.50
N ASN A 345 -2.40 -2.06 -13.82
CA ASN A 345 -3.12 -3.19 -14.41
C ASN A 345 -2.48 -4.54 -14.14
N THR A 346 -1.16 -4.58 -14.02
CA THR A 346 -0.44 -5.82 -13.71
C THR A 346 -0.77 -6.31 -12.30
N LEU A 347 -1.03 -5.39 -11.35
CA LEU A 347 -1.22 -5.72 -9.93
C LEU A 347 -2.69 -5.73 -9.50
N ALA A 348 -3.54 -4.95 -10.16
CA ALA A 348 -4.94 -4.77 -9.80
C ALA A 348 -5.74 -6.08 -9.60
N PRO A 349 -5.57 -7.13 -10.42
CA PRO A 349 -6.27 -8.40 -10.23
C PRO A 349 -5.96 -9.05 -8.87
N TYR A 350 -4.70 -8.99 -8.41
CA TYR A 350 -4.27 -9.57 -7.13
C TYR A 350 -4.69 -8.73 -5.92
N VAL A 351 -4.97 -7.43 -6.12
CA VAL A 351 -5.47 -6.54 -5.05
C VAL A 351 -6.99 -6.66 -4.91
N ILE A 352 -7.71 -6.92 -6.00
CA ILE A 352 -9.18 -6.80 -6.07
C ILE A 352 -9.91 -8.13 -5.91
N ALA A 353 -9.41 -9.22 -6.51
CA ALA A 353 -10.19 -10.44 -6.70
C ALA A 353 -10.73 -11.09 -5.41
N HIS A 354 -10.02 -10.96 -4.30
CA HIS A 354 -10.44 -11.50 -2.99
C HIS A 354 -11.32 -10.55 -2.17
N ARG A 355 -11.46 -9.28 -2.56
CA ARG A 355 -12.20 -8.26 -1.81
C ARG A 355 -13.63 -8.05 -2.31
N VAL A 356 -13.98 -8.64 -3.45
CA VAL A 356 -15.24 -8.40 -4.13
C VAL A 356 -16.08 -9.66 -4.19
N VAL A 357 -17.37 -9.49 -3.90
CA VAL A 357 -18.42 -10.46 -4.22
C VAL A 357 -18.97 -10.11 -5.59
N TYR A 358 -18.85 -11.06 -6.51
CA TYR A 358 -19.27 -10.93 -7.91
C TYR A 358 -20.63 -11.56 -8.13
N ALA A 359 -21.38 -11.03 -9.09
CA ALA A 359 -22.64 -11.63 -9.52
C ALA A 359 -22.39 -13.02 -10.14
N LYS A 360 -23.03 -14.05 -9.58
CA LYS A 360 -22.83 -15.45 -10.00
C LYS A 360 -23.17 -15.70 -11.48
N ARG A 361 -24.14 -14.97 -12.02
CA ARG A 361 -24.60 -15.14 -13.42
C ARG A 361 -23.47 -15.04 -14.43
N ASP A 362 -22.51 -14.13 -14.23
CA ASP A 362 -21.41 -13.95 -15.17
C ASP A 362 -20.15 -14.73 -14.74
N LEU A 363 -19.93 -14.83 -13.43
CA LEU A 363 -18.76 -15.51 -12.87
C LEU A 363 -18.79 -17.04 -13.10
N ASP A 364 -19.95 -17.68 -12.95
CA ASP A 364 -20.06 -19.14 -12.99
C ASP A 364 -20.14 -19.69 -14.42
N ASN A 365 -20.36 -18.80 -15.40
CA ASN A 365 -20.44 -19.14 -16.82
C ASN A 365 -19.07 -19.12 -17.51
N SER A 366 -18.99 -19.73 -18.70
CA SER A 366 -17.81 -19.66 -19.57
C SER A 366 -17.46 -18.20 -19.90
N PRO A 367 -16.17 -17.82 -19.88
CA PRO A 367 -14.97 -18.65 -19.72
C PRO A 367 -14.46 -18.79 -18.27
N PHE A 368 -15.17 -18.29 -17.25
CA PHE A 368 -14.59 -18.08 -15.92
C PHE A 368 -14.82 -19.24 -14.94
N TRP A 369 -15.97 -19.91 -14.99
CA TRP A 369 -16.26 -21.11 -14.18
C TRP A 369 -15.96 -20.93 -12.68
N GLY A 370 -16.33 -19.79 -12.09
CA GLY A 370 -16.09 -19.49 -10.68
C GLY A 370 -14.70 -18.87 -10.39
N ASN A 371 -13.83 -18.73 -11.39
CA ASN A 371 -12.50 -18.15 -11.23
C ASN A 371 -12.56 -16.62 -11.04
N LYS A 372 -12.62 -16.19 -9.78
CA LYS A 372 -12.65 -14.77 -9.38
C LYS A 372 -11.47 -13.96 -9.94
N TYR A 373 -10.29 -14.57 -10.04
CA TYR A 373 -9.09 -13.88 -10.54
C TYR A 373 -9.23 -13.54 -12.03
N GLU A 374 -9.61 -14.51 -12.87
CA GLU A 374 -9.81 -14.27 -14.31
C GLU A 374 -11.02 -13.37 -14.58
N PHE A 375 -12.07 -13.47 -13.77
CA PHE A 375 -13.20 -12.55 -13.88
C PHE A 375 -12.80 -11.11 -13.52
N SER A 376 -11.96 -10.93 -12.49
CA SER A 376 -11.41 -9.62 -12.15
C SER A 376 -10.55 -9.04 -13.28
N ASN A 377 -9.73 -9.85 -13.96
CA ASN A 377 -8.98 -9.42 -15.14
C ASN A 377 -9.91 -8.87 -16.22
N TYR A 378 -10.96 -9.61 -16.55
CA TYR A 378 -11.94 -9.21 -17.55
C TYR A 378 -12.62 -7.87 -17.21
N LEU A 379 -13.03 -7.69 -15.95
CA LEU A 379 -13.64 -6.43 -15.52
C LEU A 379 -12.66 -5.25 -15.61
N LEU A 380 -11.40 -5.45 -15.23
CA LEU A 380 -10.36 -4.42 -15.33
C LEU A 380 -10.08 -4.03 -16.78
N GLU A 381 -10.13 -4.97 -17.73
CA GLU A 381 -10.04 -4.65 -19.16
C GLU A 381 -11.21 -3.80 -19.65
N LEU A 382 -12.45 -4.07 -19.17
CA LEU A 382 -13.60 -3.21 -19.47
C LEU A 382 -13.38 -1.80 -18.90
N ILE A 383 -12.94 -1.69 -17.65
CA ILE A 383 -12.65 -0.40 -17.01
C ILE A 383 -11.57 0.36 -17.77
N GLN A 384 -10.51 -0.31 -18.23
CA GLN A 384 -9.46 0.34 -19.01
C GLN A 384 -10.01 0.91 -20.33
N LYS A 385 -10.87 0.15 -21.03
CA LYS A 385 -11.52 0.62 -22.26
C LYS A 385 -12.43 1.82 -21.99
N ARG A 386 -13.21 1.80 -20.92
CA ARG A 386 -14.08 2.92 -20.50
C ARG A 386 -13.28 4.14 -20.07
N TYR A 387 -12.20 3.94 -19.33
CA TYR A 387 -11.32 5.02 -18.91
C TYR A 387 -10.73 5.78 -20.10
N LYS A 388 -10.23 5.06 -21.12
CA LYS A 388 -9.75 5.68 -22.36
C LYS A 388 -10.82 6.52 -23.07
N LYS A 389 -12.08 6.04 -23.10
CA LYS A 389 -13.20 6.83 -23.65
C LYS A 389 -13.52 8.09 -22.83
N ARG A 390 -13.17 8.10 -21.54
CA ARG A 390 -13.40 9.23 -20.60
C ARG A 390 -12.25 10.22 -20.52
N GLU A 391 -11.11 9.96 -21.16
CA GLU A 391 -9.93 10.83 -21.09
C GLU A 391 -10.26 12.31 -21.39
N PRO A 392 -11.05 12.65 -22.43
CA PRO A 392 -11.46 14.04 -22.69
C PRO A 392 -12.27 14.67 -21.54
N CYS A 393 -13.08 13.88 -20.83
CA CYS A 393 -13.87 14.37 -19.69
C CYS A 393 -12.98 14.77 -18.51
N TYR A 394 -11.90 14.03 -18.27
CA TYR A 394 -10.91 14.38 -17.24
C TYR A 394 -10.14 15.63 -17.61
N GLU A 395 -9.75 15.79 -18.88
CA GLU A 395 -9.09 17.01 -19.36
C GLU A 395 -10.00 18.24 -19.19
N ILE A 396 -11.29 18.12 -19.52
CA ILE A 396 -12.27 19.19 -19.29
C ILE A 396 -12.35 19.54 -17.79
N ALA A 397 -12.51 18.54 -16.92
CA ALA A 397 -12.57 18.77 -15.47
C ALA A 397 -11.28 19.45 -14.95
N GLU A 398 -10.12 19.09 -15.50
CA GLU A 398 -8.83 19.71 -15.17
C GLU A 398 -8.74 21.17 -15.64
N LYS A 399 -9.26 21.52 -16.82
CA LYS A 399 -9.36 22.92 -17.27
C LYS A 399 -10.17 23.77 -16.31
N PHE A 400 -11.32 23.26 -15.85
CA PHE A 400 -12.14 23.94 -14.84
C PHE A 400 -11.39 24.07 -13.51
N ARG A 401 -10.73 23.00 -13.04
CA ARG A 401 -9.90 23.03 -11.82
C ARG A 401 -8.82 24.11 -11.89
N ASN A 402 -8.18 24.25 -13.05
CA ASN A 402 -7.11 25.22 -13.31
C ASN A 402 -7.63 26.64 -13.64
N GLY A 403 -8.95 26.86 -13.60
CA GLY A 403 -9.56 28.16 -13.90
C GLY A 403 -9.49 28.58 -15.37
N ILE A 404 -9.24 27.67 -16.31
CA ILE A 404 -9.10 27.97 -17.75
C ILE A 404 -10.11 27.20 -18.62
N PRO A 405 -11.43 27.29 -18.35
CA PRO A 405 -12.43 26.61 -19.16
C PRO A 405 -12.58 27.27 -20.55
N ASN A 406 -12.83 26.45 -21.58
CA ASN A 406 -13.19 26.90 -22.91
C ASN A 406 -14.72 27.02 -23.08
N ASN A 407 -15.15 27.85 -24.03
CA ASN A 407 -16.54 27.91 -24.45
C ASN A 407 -16.96 26.56 -25.05
N GLY A 408 -17.92 25.88 -24.41
CA GLY A 408 -18.44 24.58 -24.87
C GLY A 408 -17.98 23.37 -24.06
N ASP A 409 -16.93 23.49 -23.22
CA ASP A 409 -16.41 22.38 -22.42
C ASP A 409 -17.50 21.72 -21.54
N LEU A 410 -18.38 22.52 -20.91
CA LEU A 410 -19.48 21.99 -20.10
C LEU A 410 -20.52 21.23 -20.93
N SER A 411 -20.82 21.71 -22.14
CA SER A 411 -21.76 21.06 -23.05
C SER A 411 -21.19 19.73 -23.55
N GLU A 412 -19.89 19.71 -23.87
CA GLU A 412 -19.19 18.49 -24.25
C GLU A 412 -19.19 17.46 -23.13
N LEU A 413 -18.88 17.88 -21.89
CA LEU A 413 -18.91 16.99 -20.72
C LEU A 413 -20.30 16.38 -20.50
N LYS A 414 -21.36 17.18 -20.63
CA LYS A 414 -22.75 16.73 -20.50
C LYS A 414 -23.18 15.71 -21.56
N ASN A 415 -22.54 15.68 -22.73
CA ASN A 415 -22.85 14.66 -23.74
C ASN A 415 -22.51 13.23 -23.27
N TYR A 416 -21.57 13.09 -22.33
CA TYR A 416 -21.17 11.80 -21.78
C TYR A 416 -22.00 11.37 -20.55
N GLU A 417 -22.75 12.29 -19.95
CA GLU A 417 -23.52 12.10 -18.71
C GLU A 417 -24.50 10.91 -18.79
N ASN A 418 -25.18 10.74 -19.93
CA ASN A 418 -26.18 9.67 -20.08
C ASN A 418 -25.57 8.27 -20.20
N ASN A 419 -24.29 8.15 -20.55
CA ASN A 419 -23.64 6.88 -20.88
C ASN A 419 -22.55 6.46 -19.88
N ASP A 420 -22.14 7.35 -18.98
CA ASP A 420 -21.08 7.08 -18.01
C ASP A 420 -21.43 7.58 -16.60
N LEU A 421 -21.46 6.63 -15.66
CA LEU A 421 -21.80 6.90 -14.26
C LEU A 421 -20.78 7.82 -13.57
N ILE A 422 -19.48 7.72 -13.89
CA ILE A 422 -18.46 8.60 -13.28
C ILE A 422 -18.66 10.03 -13.78
N VAL A 423 -18.94 10.20 -15.08
CA VAL A 423 -19.20 11.54 -15.61
C VAL A 423 -20.44 12.14 -14.94
N LYS A 424 -21.51 11.35 -14.83
CA LYS A 424 -22.78 11.80 -14.24
C LYS A 424 -22.70 12.14 -12.76
N TYR A 425 -22.10 11.28 -11.95
CA TYR A 425 -22.13 11.41 -10.49
C TYR A 425 -20.90 12.11 -9.90
N ASP A 426 -19.76 12.13 -10.62
CA ASP A 426 -18.53 12.73 -10.10
C ASP A 426 -18.15 13.99 -10.89
N LEU A 427 -17.90 13.88 -12.20
CA LEU A 427 -17.28 14.97 -12.98
C LEU A 427 -18.22 16.15 -13.23
N VAL A 428 -19.47 15.90 -13.65
CA VAL A 428 -20.45 16.97 -13.91
C VAL A 428 -20.81 17.74 -12.63
N PRO A 429 -21.11 17.09 -11.48
CA PRO A 429 -21.32 17.80 -10.23
C PRO A 429 -20.10 18.61 -9.78
N TYR A 430 -18.89 18.04 -9.88
CA TYR A 430 -17.64 18.73 -9.58
C TYR A 430 -17.48 20.00 -10.41
N VAL A 431 -17.61 19.92 -11.74
CA VAL A 431 -17.49 21.08 -12.64
C VAL A 431 -18.57 22.13 -12.34
N ASN A 432 -19.80 21.71 -12.06
CA ASN A 432 -20.88 22.63 -11.72
C ASN A 432 -20.62 23.41 -10.42
N ALA A 433 -19.91 22.84 -9.46
CA ALA A 433 -19.56 23.51 -8.21
C ALA A 433 -18.50 24.62 -8.42
N ILE A 434 -17.61 24.47 -9.40
CA ILE A 434 -16.44 25.35 -9.60
C ILE A 434 -16.50 26.23 -10.85
N LYS A 435 -17.57 26.17 -11.64
CA LYS A 435 -17.71 26.95 -12.89
C LYS A 435 -17.81 28.47 -12.71
N ASN A 436 -17.88 28.97 -11.48
CA ASN A 436 -18.03 30.40 -11.22
C ASN A 436 -16.71 31.17 -11.48
N LYS A 437 -16.86 32.48 -11.71
CA LYS A 437 -15.73 33.35 -12.08
C LYS A 437 -14.74 33.54 -10.92
N GLU A 438 -15.24 33.66 -9.69
CA GLU A 438 -14.41 33.86 -8.50
C GLU A 438 -13.41 32.72 -8.29
N TYR A 439 -13.84 31.47 -8.45
CA TYR A 439 -12.97 30.29 -8.42
C TYR A 439 -11.91 30.35 -9.54
N SER A 440 -12.32 30.67 -10.78
CA SER A 440 -11.41 30.76 -11.93
C SER A 440 -10.31 31.81 -11.71
N ASP A 441 -10.67 32.97 -11.18
CA ASP A 441 -9.73 34.07 -10.93
C ASP A 441 -8.74 33.69 -9.81
N LEU A 442 -9.22 33.06 -8.73
CA LEU A 442 -8.35 32.60 -7.64
C LEU A 442 -7.42 31.45 -8.06
N ALA A 443 -7.93 30.48 -8.83
CA ALA A 443 -7.12 29.38 -9.36
C ALA A 443 -5.99 29.88 -10.28
N LYS A 444 -6.26 30.89 -11.13
CA LYS A 444 -5.23 31.55 -11.95
C LYS A 444 -4.20 32.26 -11.06
N LYS A 445 -4.66 32.99 -10.04
CA LYS A 445 -3.78 33.67 -9.09
C LYS A 445 -2.83 32.69 -8.41
N ILE A 446 -3.34 31.57 -7.87
CA ILE A 446 -2.52 30.51 -7.27
C ILE A 446 -1.48 30.01 -8.27
N LYS A 447 -1.89 29.71 -9.51
CA LYS A 447 -0.97 29.23 -10.56
C LYS A 447 0.12 30.24 -10.92
N GLU A 448 -0.19 31.53 -10.94
CA GLU A 448 0.79 32.59 -11.18
C GLU A 448 1.77 32.75 -10.01
N ILE A 449 1.29 32.73 -8.77
CA ILE A 449 2.12 32.77 -7.57
C ILE A 449 3.07 31.57 -7.53
N SER A 450 2.55 30.36 -7.77
CA SER A 450 3.36 29.14 -7.78
C SER A 450 4.45 29.19 -8.84
N LYS A 451 4.19 29.79 -10.02
CA LYS A 451 5.23 30.01 -11.05
C LYS A 451 6.29 31.04 -10.65
N LYS A 452 5.92 32.07 -9.90
CA LYS A 452 6.85 33.09 -9.39
C LYS A 452 7.71 32.57 -8.22
N GLY A 453 7.24 31.53 -7.53
CA GLY A 453 7.91 30.99 -6.34
C GLY A 453 7.73 31.87 -5.11
N ASP A 454 6.67 32.67 -5.05
CA ASP A 454 6.37 33.55 -3.91
C ASP A 454 5.63 32.77 -2.81
N LEU A 455 6.42 32.23 -1.87
CA LEU A 455 5.93 31.38 -0.78
C LEU A 455 5.09 32.17 0.25
N GLU A 456 5.38 33.47 0.44
CA GLU A 456 4.64 34.31 1.39
C GLU A 456 3.24 34.65 0.86
N GLU A 457 3.15 35.02 -0.42
CA GLU A 457 1.85 35.28 -1.05
C GLU A 457 1.01 33.99 -1.12
N LEU A 458 1.63 32.83 -1.39
CA LEU A 458 0.94 31.54 -1.42
C LEU A 458 0.40 31.13 -0.04
N SER A 459 1.18 31.37 1.02
CA SER A 459 0.75 31.15 2.40
C SER A 459 -0.43 32.06 2.78
N THR A 460 -0.38 33.33 2.36
CA THR A 460 -1.46 34.30 2.60
C THR A 460 -2.78 33.87 1.93
N VAL A 461 -2.72 33.44 0.67
CA VAL A 461 -3.90 32.93 -0.06
C VAL A 461 -4.45 31.67 0.62
N ARG A 462 -3.58 30.75 1.06
CA ARG A 462 -3.98 29.56 1.81
C ARG A 462 -4.71 29.92 3.10
N ASN A 463 -4.20 30.87 3.87
CA ASN A 463 -4.80 31.28 5.14
C ASN A 463 -6.18 31.95 4.94
N GLN A 464 -6.34 32.78 3.91
CA GLN A 464 -7.64 33.34 3.53
C GLN A 464 -8.66 32.26 3.16
N LEU A 465 -8.24 31.21 2.47
CA LEU A 465 -9.11 30.07 2.13
C LEU A 465 -9.51 29.23 3.36
N LEU A 466 -8.67 29.15 4.39
CA LEU A 466 -9.00 28.48 5.64
C LEU A 466 -10.13 29.20 6.38
N GLU A 467 -10.10 30.54 6.40
CA GLU A 467 -11.10 31.39 7.05
C GLU A 467 -12.44 31.44 6.29
N ASN A 468 -12.41 31.43 4.95
CA ASN A 468 -13.63 31.54 4.14
C ASN A 468 -14.34 30.17 3.99
N LEU A 469 -15.34 29.91 4.84
CA LEU A 469 -16.09 28.65 4.86
C LEU A 469 -16.94 28.41 3.60
N ASP A 470 -17.46 29.46 2.99
CA ASP A 470 -18.45 29.38 1.90
C ASP A 470 -17.82 29.30 0.51
N PHE A 471 -16.48 29.40 0.41
CA PHE A 471 -15.82 29.42 -0.88
C PHE A 471 -15.91 28.05 -1.61
N PRO A 472 -16.34 28.04 -2.88
CA PRO A 472 -16.59 26.81 -3.64
C PRO A 472 -15.31 25.97 -3.78
N ASN A 473 -15.40 24.70 -3.38
CA ASN A 473 -14.31 23.72 -3.47
C ASN A 473 -12.97 24.22 -2.86
N ARG A 474 -13.04 25.02 -1.78
CA ARG A 474 -11.85 25.58 -1.12
C ARG A 474 -10.83 24.53 -0.66
N ALA A 475 -11.28 23.33 -0.29
CA ALA A 475 -10.41 22.24 0.15
C ALA A 475 -9.39 21.83 -0.93
N ASP A 476 -9.82 21.78 -2.20
CA ASP A 476 -8.93 21.50 -3.32
C ASP A 476 -7.91 22.63 -3.54
N LEU A 477 -8.33 23.89 -3.41
CA LEU A 477 -7.42 25.04 -3.55
C LEU A 477 -6.40 25.10 -2.40
N ILE A 478 -6.82 24.81 -1.17
CA ILE A 478 -5.93 24.69 0.00
C ILE A 478 -4.93 23.55 -0.24
N ASN A 479 -5.39 22.40 -0.70
CA ASN A 479 -4.52 21.27 -1.03
C ASN A 479 -3.55 21.61 -2.17
N TRP A 480 -3.98 22.37 -3.18
CA TRP A 480 -3.09 22.84 -4.24
C TRP A 480 -2.03 23.78 -3.67
N CYS A 481 -2.39 24.77 -2.85
CA CYS A 481 -1.42 25.63 -2.18
C CYS A 481 -0.43 24.82 -1.33
N ASN A 482 -0.92 23.87 -0.53
CA ASN A 482 -0.07 22.97 0.26
C ASN A 482 0.87 22.14 -0.61
N GLN A 483 0.41 21.63 -1.76
CA GLN A 483 1.24 20.86 -2.69
C GLN A 483 2.32 21.71 -3.35
N GLU A 484 2.02 22.95 -3.71
CA GLU A 484 3.00 23.86 -4.31
C GLU A 484 4.02 24.34 -3.27
N LEU A 485 3.57 24.67 -2.05
CA LEU A 485 4.47 24.90 -0.91
C LEU A 485 5.36 23.69 -0.67
N TYR A 486 4.79 22.48 -0.63
CA TYR A 486 5.54 21.23 -0.48
C TYR A 486 6.57 21.06 -1.59
N LYS A 487 6.20 21.17 -2.87
CA LYS A 487 7.12 20.99 -4.01
C LYS A 487 8.30 21.95 -3.96
N GLN A 488 8.10 23.16 -3.46
CA GLN A 488 9.11 24.22 -3.43
C GLN A 488 9.97 24.21 -2.16
N THR A 489 9.54 23.50 -1.11
CA THR A 489 10.24 23.46 0.18
C THR A 489 10.70 22.07 0.60
N VAL A 490 10.19 21.00 -0.01
CA VAL A 490 10.54 19.62 0.35
C VAL A 490 12.04 19.43 0.28
N THR A 491 12.62 19.12 1.44
CA THR A 491 14.04 18.85 1.59
C THR A 491 14.19 17.59 2.43
N ASP A 492 14.99 16.66 1.92
CA ASP A 492 15.29 15.40 2.58
C ASP A 492 16.69 15.45 3.19
N PHE A 493 16.78 15.11 4.46
CA PHE A 493 18.01 15.06 5.23
C PHE A 493 18.25 13.65 5.74
N VAL A 494 19.48 13.17 5.61
CA VAL A 494 19.91 11.84 6.02
C VAL A 494 21.10 11.97 6.98
N PHE A 495 21.03 11.29 8.12
CA PHE A 495 22.10 11.28 9.12
C PHE A 495 22.07 9.96 9.93
N LYS A 496 23.05 9.78 10.81
CA LYS A 496 23.19 8.59 11.66
C LYS A 496 22.48 8.75 12.99
N TYR A 497 21.89 7.68 13.53
CA TYR A 497 21.11 7.74 14.76
C TYR A 497 21.87 8.34 15.95
N ARG A 498 23.19 8.16 16.01
CA ARG A 498 24.06 8.77 17.05
C ARG A 498 23.91 10.30 17.17
N ASP A 499 23.56 10.98 16.08
CA ASP A 499 23.45 12.45 16.01
C ASP A 499 22.02 12.94 16.34
N ASN A 500 21.07 12.02 16.62
CA ASN A 500 19.66 12.36 16.79
C ASN A 500 19.37 13.28 17.99
N LYS A 501 20.14 13.18 19.09
CA LYS A 501 19.94 13.98 20.30
C LYS A 501 20.32 15.43 20.07
N GLU A 502 21.38 15.67 19.30
CA GLU A 502 21.81 17.02 18.93
C GLU A 502 20.75 17.67 18.04
N ILE A 503 20.30 16.96 16.99
CA ILE A 503 19.24 17.45 16.10
C ILE A 503 17.95 17.71 16.88
N TRP A 504 17.54 16.80 17.76
CA TRP A 504 16.36 17.00 18.60
C TRP A 504 16.48 18.25 19.47
N ALA A 505 17.61 18.45 20.15
CA ALA A 505 17.81 19.59 21.04
C ALA A 505 17.72 20.93 20.31
N GLU A 506 18.26 21.02 19.09
CA GLU A 506 18.19 22.24 18.28
C GLU A 506 16.78 22.53 17.78
N ILE A 507 16.09 21.51 17.27
CA ILE A 507 14.70 21.69 16.80
C ILE A 507 13.81 22.08 17.98
N ALA A 508 14.00 21.48 19.16
CA ALA A 508 13.24 21.81 20.36
C ALA A 508 13.55 23.24 20.88
N SER A 509 14.78 23.74 20.69
CA SER A 509 15.16 25.10 21.07
C SER A 509 14.45 26.15 20.22
N GLU A 510 14.37 25.94 18.90
CA GLU A 510 13.74 26.89 17.96
C GLU A 510 12.23 26.70 17.87
N PHE A 511 11.75 25.45 18.05
CA PHE A 511 10.34 25.07 17.98
C PHE A 511 9.92 24.25 19.21
N PRO A 512 9.68 24.91 20.38
CA PRO A 512 9.35 24.22 21.62
C PRO A 512 8.08 23.37 21.56
N ASN A 513 7.13 23.73 20.69
CA ASN A 513 5.91 22.98 20.42
C ASN A 513 6.15 21.60 19.76
N LEU A 514 7.32 21.39 19.14
CA LEU A 514 7.69 20.14 18.49
C LEU A 514 8.46 19.17 19.38
N ASP A 515 8.94 19.61 20.55
CA ASP A 515 9.84 18.85 21.43
C ASP A 515 9.35 17.42 21.70
N HIS A 516 8.15 17.29 22.29
CA HIS A 516 7.58 15.99 22.65
C HIS A 516 7.41 15.07 21.42
N SER A 517 6.92 15.61 20.31
CA SER A 517 6.63 14.82 19.10
C SER A 517 7.91 14.31 18.42
N ILE A 518 8.96 15.12 18.38
CA ILE A 518 10.26 14.74 17.80
C ILE A 518 10.96 13.71 18.69
N LYS A 519 10.95 13.93 20.01
CA LYS A 519 11.48 12.95 20.96
C LYS A 519 10.79 11.60 20.81
N GLU A 520 9.46 11.59 20.74
CA GLU A 520 8.69 10.37 20.51
C GLU A 520 9.07 9.70 19.18
N ALA A 521 9.32 10.47 18.12
CA ALA A 521 9.71 9.96 16.81
C ALA A 521 11.06 9.23 16.84
N PHE A 522 12.06 9.77 17.54
CA PHE A 522 13.40 9.16 17.64
C PHE A 522 13.53 7.97 18.59
N ASN A 523 12.55 7.75 19.48
CA ASN A 523 12.68 6.74 20.53
C ASN A 523 12.66 5.27 20.06
N ARG A 524 12.17 4.99 18.85
CA ARG A 524 12.04 3.61 18.34
C ARG A 524 12.03 3.55 16.81
N ARG A 525 12.21 2.35 16.27
CA ARG A 525 11.99 2.03 14.84
C ARG A 525 10.57 2.39 14.43
N GLN A 526 10.40 3.49 13.70
CA GLN A 526 9.10 3.93 13.18
C GLN A 526 9.27 4.99 12.09
N THR A 527 8.16 5.22 11.39
CA THR A 527 7.96 6.40 10.55
C THR A 527 6.89 7.24 11.22
N LYS A 528 7.21 8.48 11.61
CA LYS A 528 6.28 9.40 12.27
C LYS A 528 6.15 10.66 11.42
N GLN A 529 4.92 11.02 11.11
CA GLN A 529 4.59 12.31 10.51
C GLN A 529 4.14 13.27 11.61
N ILE A 530 4.78 14.43 11.67
CA ILE A 530 4.47 15.52 12.61
C ILE A 530 4.00 16.68 11.75
N ARG A 531 2.80 17.20 12.04
CA ARG A 531 2.18 18.26 11.26
C ARG A 531 1.75 19.40 12.19
N THR A 532 2.22 20.60 11.88
CA THR A 532 1.77 21.86 12.45
C THR A 532 1.04 22.67 11.38
N GLU A 533 0.66 23.92 11.67
CA GLU A 533 0.01 24.79 10.69
C GLU A 533 0.91 25.07 9.47
N ASP A 534 2.21 25.25 9.71
CA ASP A 534 3.19 25.67 8.68
C ASP A 534 4.34 24.69 8.43
N ILE A 535 4.46 23.59 9.19
CA ILE A 535 5.52 22.58 9.01
C ILE A 535 4.91 21.18 8.91
N LEU A 536 5.38 20.42 7.93
CA LEU A 536 5.23 18.98 7.84
C LEU A 536 6.61 18.33 7.91
N ILE A 537 6.82 17.53 8.95
CA ILE A 537 8.04 16.75 9.18
C ILE A 537 7.71 15.27 9.10
N GLU A 538 8.40 14.53 8.25
CA GLU A 538 8.35 13.06 8.24
C GLU A 538 9.70 12.50 8.70
N ILE A 539 9.70 11.85 9.85
CA ILE A 539 10.90 11.24 10.46
C ILE A 539 10.79 9.73 10.28
N ASN A 540 11.77 9.14 9.58
CA ASN A 540 11.91 7.70 9.42
C ASN A 540 13.18 7.21 10.13
N VAL A 541 13.00 6.51 11.25
CA VAL A 541 14.06 5.90 12.05
C VAL A 541 14.14 4.42 11.68
N THR A 542 15.19 4.02 10.96
CA THR A 542 15.34 2.62 10.52
C THR A 542 15.79 1.68 11.64
N GLY A 543 16.53 2.20 12.62
CA GLY A 543 17.06 1.49 13.78
C GLY A 543 17.45 2.44 14.90
N THR A 544 17.70 1.90 16.09
CA THR A 544 18.12 2.65 17.28
C THR A 544 19.57 2.35 17.68
N GLU A 545 20.36 1.77 16.77
CA GLU A 545 21.80 1.59 16.91
C GLU A 545 22.51 2.81 16.31
N ASP A 546 23.70 3.17 16.80
CA ASP A 546 24.41 4.40 16.42
C ASP A 546 24.60 4.57 14.90
N GLU A 547 24.80 3.46 14.18
CA GLU A 547 25.03 3.44 12.74
C GLU A 547 23.75 3.31 11.90
N SER A 548 22.58 3.15 12.53
CA SER A 548 21.29 3.13 11.85
C SER A 548 21.01 4.49 11.19
N VAL A 549 20.29 4.46 10.07
CA VAL A 549 20.00 5.65 9.27
C VAL A 549 18.71 6.30 9.77
N VAL A 550 18.74 7.63 9.88
CA VAL A 550 17.54 8.44 10.13
C VAL A 550 17.33 9.36 8.94
N ASN A 551 16.14 9.32 8.38
CA ASN A 551 15.72 10.22 7.31
C ASN A 551 14.72 11.22 7.89
N ILE A 552 14.94 12.51 7.64
CA ILE A 552 14.00 13.58 7.99
C ILE A 552 13.64 14.33 6.73
N GLN A 553 12.38 14.28 6.36
CA GLN A 553 11.82 15.12 5.32
C GLN A 553 11.12 16.32 5.95
N ILE A 554 11.41 17.51 5.44
CA ILE A 554 10.84 18.77 5.92
C ILE A 554 10.19 19.50 4.75
N SER A 555 8.97 19.96 4.95
CA SER A 555 8.22 20.72 3.94
C SER A 555 7.22 21.64 4.61
N GLY A 556 6.79 22.71 3.94
CA GLY A 556 5.77 23.61 4.45
C GLY A 556 5.96 25.07 4.04
N GLY A 557 5.55 25.98 4.93
CA GLY A 557 5.62 27.42 4.75
C GLY A 557 6.89 28.05 5.32
N SER A 558 6.77 29.26 5.85
CA SER A 558 7.91 30.06 6.32
C SER A 558 8.70 29.41 7.47
N GLU A 559 8.02 28.74 8.39
CA GLU A 559 8.66 28.04 9.50
C GLU A 559 9.46 26.82 9.05
N ALA A 560 8.97 26.10 8.03
CA ALA A 560 9.69 24.97 7.45
C ALA A 560 11.02 25.41 6.82
N LEU A 561 11.07 26.58 6.16
CA LEU A 561 12.32 27.14 5.62
C LEU A 561 13.34 27.47 6.71
N LYS A 562 12.90 27.96 7.87
CA LYS A 562 13.80 28.19 9.02
C LYS A 562 14.39 26.87 9.51
N LEU A 563 13.56 25.85 9.64
CA LEU A 563 13.98 24.52 10.06
C LEU A 563 14.96 23.87 9.06
N ILE A 564 14.71 24.01 7.75
CA ILE A 564 15.62 23.55 6.69
C ILE A 564 16.99 24.24 6.81
N LYS A 565 17.03 25.56 7.04
CA LYS A 565 18.30 26.28 7.23
C LYS A 565 19.10 25.79 8.46
N ILE A 566 18.40 25.46 9.56
CA ILE A 566 19.04 24.89 10.75
C ILE A 566 19.72 23.55 10.40
N MET A 567 19.00 22.68 9.68
CA MET A 567 19.51 21.38 9.24
C MET A 567 20.65 21.49 8.20
N GLU A 568 20.60 22.46 7.30
CA GLU A 568 21.65 22.67 6.28
C GLU A 568 22.99 23.16 6.86
N ASN A 569 22.98 23.79 8.04
CA ASN A 569 24.18 24.31 8.69
C ASN A 569 25.04 23.22 9.37
N LYS A 570 24.69 21.93 9.21
CA LYS A 570 25.34 20.80 9.87
C LYS A 570 26.16 19.96 8.90
N ASP A 571 27.46 19.85 9.17
CA ASP A 571 28.42 19.15 8.28
C ASP A 571 28.18 17.63 8.17
N TYR A 572 27.50 17.01 9.14
CA TYR A 572 27.22 15.57 9.19
C TYR A 572 25.85 15.18 8.62
N ILE A 573 25.05 16.15 8.18
CA ILE A 573 23.75 15.92 7.57
C ILE A 573 23.89 15.93 6.05
N GLN A 574 23.44 14.87 5.40
CA GLN A 574 23.42 14.80 3.94
C GLN A 574 22.07 15.25 3.42
N LYS A 575 22.07 16.26 2.55
CA LYS A 575 20.88 16.67 1.80
C LYS A 575 20.72 15.77 0.57
N GLU A 576 19.64 15.01 0.52
CA GLU A 576 19.22 14.32 -0.70
C GLU A 576 18.50 15.32 -1.61
N ILE A 577 18.94 15.43 -2.87
CA ILE A 577 18.35 16.30 -3.90
C ILE A 577 17.37 15.53 -4.77
#